data_AF-A0A397IU92-F1
#
_entry.id   AF-A0A397IU92-F1
#
_cell.length_a   1.000
_cell.length_b   1.000
_cell.length_c   1.000
_cell.angle_alpha   90.00
_cell.angle_beta   90.00
_cell.angle_gamma   90.00
#
_symmetry.space_group_name_H-M   'P 1'
#
loop_
_entity.id
_entity.type
_entity.pdbx_description
1 polymer ?
#
loop_
_entity_poly.entity_id
_entity_poly.type
_entity_poly.pdbx_seq_one_letter_code
_entity_poly.pdbx_strand_id
1 'polypeptide(L)'
;MTSTLIIFPENETTIPQNKKFTVKIAIANLNTGFFSDPHFKYYMNPQQLGLNGFINGHLHFMIQKIADESSSLPANKVEFFQGLTDSAKKGIISVDIETAQKAGLTPGRYRICTIVLSYTHQPIFMPVSKRGSQDDCIRITVR
;
A
#
# COMPACT_ATOMS: atom_id res chain seq x y z
N MET A 1 16.66 -1.89 6.37
CA MET A 1 15.81 -0.74 5.93
C MET A 1 14.63 -1.31 5.18
N THR A 2 13.41 -0.93 5.55
CA THR A 2 12.18 -1.38 4.90
C THR A 2 11.94 -0.62 3.60
N SER A 3 11.47 -1.33 2.57
CA SER A 3 11.02 -0.74 1.31
C SER A 3 9.97 -1.63 0.66
N THR A 4 9.09 -1.01 -0.11
CA THR A 4 8.13 -1.67 -0.99
C THR A 4 8.41 -1.31 -2.45
N LEU A 5 7.93 -2.15 -3.36
CA LEU A 5 7.90 -1.88 -4.79
C LEU A 5 6.66 -2.54 -5.39
N ILE A 6 5.82 -1.77 -6.08
CA ILE A 6 4.71 -2.29 -6.85
C ILE A 6 5.30 -2.85 -8.15
N ILE A 7 5.33 -4.18 -8.24
CA ILE A 7 5.95 -4.91 -9.36
C ILE A 7 4.93 -5.30 -10.44
N PHE A 8 3.64 -5.15 -10.15
CA PHE A 8 2.56 -5.35 -11.11
C PHE A 8 1.31 -4.61 -10.65
N PRO A 9 0.57 -3.91 -11.53
CA PRO A 9 0.93 -3.61 -12.92
C PRO A 9 2.19 -2.72 -12.99
N GLU A 10 2.79 -2.60 -14.18
CA GLU A 10 3.89 -1.66 -14.38
C GLU A 10 3.38 -0.22 -14.34
N ASN A 11 4.25 0.71 -13.96
CA ASN A 11 3.94 2.14 -14.03
C ASN A 11 3.52 2.53 -15.45
N GLU A 12 2.54 3.42 -15.58
CA GLU A 12 1.93 3.88 -16.83
C GLU A 12 1.10 2.84 -17.60
N THR A 13 0.88 1.65 -17.03
CA THR A 13 0.05 0.63 -17.68
C THR A 13 -1.40 1.10 -17.85
N THR A 14 -2.00 0.73 -18.98
CA THR A 14 -3.45 0.88 -19.20
C THR A 14 -4.18 -0.37 -18.71
N ILE A 15 -5.17 -0.18 -17.84
CA ILE A 15 -6.04 -1.23 -17.32
C ILE A 15 -7.43 -1.11 -17.98
N PRO A 16 -8.04 -2.22 -18.44
CA PRO A 16 -9.41 -2.19 -18.95
C PRO A 16 -10.39 -1.69 -17.89
N GLN A 17 -11.24 -0.73 -18.26
CA GLN A 17 -12.28 -0.23 -17.38
C GLN A 17 -13.22 -1.35 -16.91
N ASN A 18 -13.69 -1.21 -15.67
CA ASN A 18 -14.65 -2.11 -15.05
C ASN A 18 -14.25 -3.60 -15.14
N LYS A 19 -12.95 -3.92 -15.03
CA LYS A 19 -12.42 -5.28 -14.93
C LYS A 19 -11.59 -5.46 -13.67
N LYS A 20 -11.73 -6.65 -13.05
CA LYS A 20 -10.85 -7.06 -11.95
C LYS A 20 -9.41 -7.13 -12.45
N PHE A 21 -8.49 -6.72 -11.60
CA PHE A 21 -7.06 -6.89 -11.80
C PHE A 21 -6.38 -7.09 -10.45
N THR A 22 -5.17 -7.63 -10.47
CA THR A 22 -4.36 -7.84 -9.27
C THR A 22 -3.24 -6.83 -9.25
N VAL A 23 -2.87 -6.39 -8.05
CA VAL A 23 -1.64 -5.63 -7.79
C VAL A 23 -0.70 -6.52 -6.98
N LYS A 24 0.58 -6.54 -7.35
CA LYS A 24 1.62 -7.29 -6.62
C LYS A 24 2.65 -6.33 -6.07
N ILE A 25 2.98 -6.51 -4.79
CA ILE A 25 3.88 -5.64 -4.04
C ILE A 25 5.02 -6.51 -3.53
N ALA A 26 6.25 -6.20 -3.94
CA ALA A 26 7.45 -6.75 -3.35
C ALA A 26 7.82 -5.95 -2.09
N ILE A 27 8.26 -6.64 -1.04
CA ILE A 27 8.52 -6.07 0.28
C ILE A 27 9.86 -6.58 0.78
N ALA A 28 10.69 -5.66 1.28
CA ALA A 28 11.98 -5.98 1.89
C ALA A 28 12.03 -5.53 3.36
N ASN A 29 12.64 -6.37 4.20
CA ASN A 29 12.99 -6.06 5.60
C ASN A 29 11.82 -5.55 6.46
N LEU A 30 10.66 -6.19 6.34
CA LEU A 30 9.49 -5.97 7.19
C LEU A 30 8.91 -7.33 7.59
N ASN A 31 8.62 -7.51 8.87
CA ASN A 31 7.83 -8.65 9.32
C ASN A 31 6.36 -8.28 9.11
N THR A 32 5.83 -8.65 7.94
CA THR A 32 4.42 -8.44 7.56
C THR A 32 3.47 -9.36 8.34
N GLY A 33 2.18 -9.02 8.35
CA GLY A 33 1.14 -9.81 9.02
C GLY A 33 0.89 -9.42 10.47
N PHE A 34 1.60 -8.40 10.95
CA PHE A 34 1.34 -7.78 12.24
C PHE A 34 0.38 -6.62 12.03
N PHE A 35 -0.90 -6.86 12.27
CA PHE A 35 -1.97 -5.85 12.20
C PHE A 35 -2.80 -5.86 13.48
N SER A 36 -2.88 -4.72 14.18
CA SER A 36 -3.72 -4.56 15.38
C SER A 36 -5.14 -4.11 15.03
N ASP A 37 -6.11 -4.27 15.92
CA ASP A 37 -7.45 -3.72 15.69
C ASP A 37 -7.41 -2.17 15.71
N PRO A 38 -7.73 -1.50 14.58
CA PRO A 38 -7.65 -0.05 14.49
C PRO A 38 -8.70 0.68 15.34
N HIS A 39 -9.73 0.02 15.86
CA HIS A 39 -10.72 0.67 16.74
C HIS A 39 -10.20 0.87 18.16
N PHE A 40 -9.29 0.00 18.60
CA PHE A 40 -8.86 -0.05 20.00
C PHE A 40 -7.35 0.16 20.19
N LYS A 41 -6.53 -0.15 19.18
CA LYS A 41 -5.06 -0.20 19.29
C LYS A 41 -4.32 0.77 18.39
N TYR A 42 -5.04 1.70 17.75
CA TYR A 42 -4.45 2.71 16.88
C TYR A 42 -3.48 3.60 17.68
N TYR A 43 -2.20 3.56 17.31
CA TYR A 43 -1.08 4.26 17.96
C TYR A 43 -0.85 3.93 19.44
N MET A 44 -1.41 2.82 19.92
CA MET A 44 -1.34 2.46 21.35
C MET A 44 0.00 1.87 21.78
N ASN A 45 0.82 1.37 20.85
CA ASN A 45 2.12 0.81 21.15
C ASN A 45 3.22 1.44 20.29
N PRO A 46 4.47 1.52 20.80
CA PRO A 46 5.60 1.92 19.98
C PRO A 46 5.90 0.88 18.90
N GLN A 47 6.69 1.28 17.91
CA GLN A 47 7.20 0.35 16.89
C GLN A 47 7.98 -0.78 17.57
N GLN A 48 7.68 -2.02 17.20
CA GLN A 48 8.35 -3.21 17.72
C GLN A 48 9.22 -3.85 16.64
N LEU A 49 10.33 -4.45 17.06
CA LEU A 49 11.21 -5.24 16.20
C LEU A 49 11.00 -6.73 16.50
N GLY A 50 11.05 -7.56 15.46
CA GLY A 50 11.17 -9.00 15.60
C GLY A 50 12.60 -9.42 15.94
N LEU A 51 12.80 -10.71 16.19
CA LEU A 51 14.12 -11.28 16.54
C LEU A 51 15.17 -11.08 15.43
N ASN A 52 14.74 -10.91 14.18
CA ASN A 52 15.60 -10.60 13.03
C ASN A 52 15.97 -9.11 12.92
N GLY A 53 15.53 -8.26 13.85
CA GLY A 53 15.73 -6.82 13.83
C GLY A 53 14.86 -6.06 12.83
N PHE A 54 13.95 -6.74 12.12
CA PHE A 54 12.99 -6.09 11.23
C PHE A 54 11.77 -5.61 12.00
N ILE A 55 11.14 -4.56 11.47
CA ILE A 55 9.95 -3.97 12.08
C ILE A 55 8.78 -4.93 11.95
N ASN A 56 8.03 -5.13 13.03
CA ASN A 56 6.74 -5.82 13.00
C ASN A 56 5.67 -4.83 12.53
N GLY A 57 5.06 -5.13 11.38
CA GLY A 57 4.06 -4.25 10.80
C GLY A 57 3.27 -4.84 9.66
N HIS A 58 2.66 -3.94 8.90
CA HIS A 58 1.77 -4.24 7.80
C HIS A 58 1.78 -3.09 6.79
N LEU A 59 1.06 -3.28 5.68
CA LEU A 59 0.88 -2.24 4.68
C LEU A 59 -0.58 -1.82 4.68
N HIS A 60 -0.83 -0.53 4.48
CA HIS A 60 -2.05 -0.12 3.82
C HIS A 60 -1.79 0.00 2.33
N PHE A 61 -2.82 -0.28 1.56
CA PHE A 61 -2.83 -0.18 0.12
C PHE A 61 -4.00 0.71 -0.29
N MET A 62 -3.75 1.63 -1.22
CA MET A 62 -4.80 2.49 -1.73
C MET A 62 -4.73 2.65 -3.24
N ILE A 63 -5.87 3.04 -3.81
CA ILE A 63 -5.99 3.55 -5.17
C ILE A 63 -6.72 4.88 -5.08
N GLN A 64 -6.16 5.92 -5.70
CA GLN A 64 -6.74 7.26 -5.68
C GLN A 64 -6.79 7.84 -7.09
N LYS A 65 -7.95 8.37 -7.47
CA LYS A 65 -8.13 9.07 -8.74
C LYS A 65 -7.37 10.40 -8.74
N ILE A 66 -6.65 10.65 -9.82
CA ILE A 66 -5.96 11.92 -10.08
C ILE A 66 -6.91 12.79 -10.92
N ALA A 67 -7.47 13.81 -10.28
CA ALA A 67 -8.36 14.76 -10.96
C ALA A 67 -7.58 15.83 -11.73
N ASP A 68 -6.43 16.24 -11.19
CA ASP A 68 -5.54 17.26 -11.73
C ASP A 68 -4.10 16.89 -11.34
N GLU A 69 -3.19 16.79 -12.33
CA GLU A 69 -1.78 16.45 -12.12
C GLU A 69 -0.96 17.64 -11.58
N SER A 70 -1.53 18.84 -11.58
CA SER A 70 -0.88 20.08 -11.11
C SER A 70 -1.26 20.48 -9.69
N SER A 71 -2.18 19.74 -9.04
CA SER A 71 -2.72 20.07 -7.72
C SER A 71 -2.57 18.92 -6.72
N SER A 72 -2.58 19.26 -5.43
CA SER A 72 -2.61 18.26 -4.35
C SER A 72 -3.90 17.44 -4.38
N LEU A 73 -3.79 16.13 -4.12
CA LEU A 73 -4.95 15.24 -4.02
C LEU A 73 -5.49 15.21 -2.58
N PRO A 74 -6.82 15.22 -2.38
CA PRO A 74 -7.43 15.21 -1.05
C PRO A 74 -7.20 13.87 -0.35
N ALA A 75 -6.54 13.89 0.82
CA ALA A 75 -6.14 12.67 1.54
C ALA A 75 -7.33 11.81 2.03
N ASN A 76 -8.53 12.39 2.15
CA ASN A 76 -9.75 11.71 2.61
C ASN A 76 -10.60 11.09 1.48
N LYS A 77 -10.14 11.13 0.23
CA LYS A 77 -10.86 10.53 -0.92
C LYS A 77 -9.99 9.48 -1.60
N VAL A 78 -10.38 8.22 -1.46
CA VAL A 78 -9.75 7.07 -2.13
C VAL A 78 -10.84 6.24 -2.81
N GLU A 79 -10.48 5.64 -3.93
CA GLU A 79 -11.38 4.80 -4.75
C GLU A 79 -11.33 3.34 -4.27
N PHE A 80 -10.20 2.96 -3.69
CA PHE A 80 -10.00 1.68 -3.03
C PHE A 80 -9.04 1.85 -1.87
N PHE A 81 -9.30 1.15 -0.77
CA PHE A 81 -8.41 1.05 0.37
C PHE A 81 -8.48 -0.35 0.96
N GLN A 82 -7.33 -0.90 1.32
CA GLN A 82 -7.25 -2.15 2.06
C GLN A 82 -6.08 -2.13 3.04
N GLY A 83 -6.34 -2.46 4.30
CA GLY A 83 -5.29 -2.84 5.24
C GLY A 83 -4.86 -4.29 4.97
N LEU A 84 -3.59 -4.50 4.65
CA LEU A 84 -3.06 -5.83 4.31
C LEU A 84 -2.67 -6.57 5.58
N THR A 85 -3.49 -7.53 5.99
CA THR A 85 -3.30 -8.31 7.23
C THR A 85 -2.45 -9.57 7.03
N ASP A 86 -2.24 -9.98 5.78
CA ASP A 86 -1.54 -11.22 5.47
C ASP A 86 -0.02 -11.07 5.56
N SER A 87 0.65 -12.17 5.91
CA SER A 87 2.11 -12.27 5.74
C SER A 87 2.47 -12.39 4.27
N ALA A 88 3.52 -11.68 3.85
CA ALA A 88 4.06 -11.77 2.50
C ALA A 88 4.54 -13.18 2.19
N LYS A 89 4.13 -13.72 1.04
CA LYS A 89 4.57 -15.03 0.55
C LYS A 89 5.79 -14.81 -0.34
N LYS A 90 6.96 -15.28 0.12
CA LYS A 90 8.26 -15.05 -0.56
C LYS A 90 8.53 -13.56 -0.82
N GLY A 91 8.16 -12.70 0.14
CA GLY A 91 8.35 -11.25 0.04
C GLY A 91 7.35 -10.54 -0.88
N ILE A 92 6.28 -11.21 -1.32
CA ILE A 92 5.24 -10.62 -2.17
C ILE A 92 3.88 -10.67 -1.49
N ILE A 93 3.13 -9.57 -1.56
CA ILE A 93 1.69 -9.52 -1.28
C ILE A 93 0.94 -9.24 -2.59
N SER A 94 -0.16 -9.95 -2.80
CA SER A 94 -1.10 -9.73 -3.90
C SER A 94 -2.37 -9.10 -3.37
N VAL A 95 -2.90 -8.10 -4.07
CA VAL A 95 -4.14 -7.41 -3.74
C VAL A 95 -5.06 -7.47 -4.95
N ASP A 96 -6.22 -8.10 -4.81
CA ASP A 96 -7.21 -8.17 -5.87
C ASP A 96 -8.13 -6.95 -5.82
N ILE A 97 -8.25 -6.26 -6.94
CA ILE A 97 -9.03 -5.04 -7.04
C ILE A 97 -10.42 -5.38 -7.58
N GLU A 98 -11.34 -5.50 -6.64
CA GLU A 98 -12.78 -5.57 -6.86
C GLU A 98 -13.48 -4.50 -6.03
N THR A 99 -14.38 -3.72 -6.63
CA THR A 99 -15.20 -2.77 -5.86
C THR A 99 -16.56 -3.41 -5.58
N ALA A 100 -17.17 -3.06 -4.45
CA ALA A 100 -18.42 -3.69 -3.99
C ALA A 100 -19.61 -3.51 -4.97
N GLN A 101 -19.52 -2.58 -5.93
CA GLN A 101 -20.59 -2.28 -6.89
C GLN A 101 -20.21 -2.55 -8.36
N LYS A 102 -18.92 -2.67 -8.70
CA LYS A 102 -18.42 -2.96 -10.06
C LYS A 102 -17.12 -3.76 -10.02
N ALA A 103 -16.92 -4.69 -10.96
CA ALA A 103 -15.59 -5.26 -11.17
C ALA A 103 -14.62 -4.12 -11.51
N GLY A 104 -13.54 -3.87 -10.76
CA GLY A 104 -12.52 -2.87 -11.13
C GLY A 104 -12.89 -1.39 -11.01
N LEU A 105 -12.15 -0.54 -11.74
CA LEU A 105 -12.17 0.93 -11.65
C LEU A 105 -12.91 1.57 -12.84
N THR A 106 -13.43 2.78 -12.63
CA THR A 106 -14.00 3.62 -13.71
C THR A 106 -12.90 4.26 -14.57
N PRO A 107 -13.21 4.78 -15.78
CA PRO A 107 -12.22 5.48 -16.59
C PRO A 107 -11.58 6.68 -15.87
N GLY A 108 -10.28 6.84 -16.07
CA GLY A 108 -9.52 7.95 -15.51
C GLY A 108 -8.05 7.63 -15.24
N ARG A 109 -7.37 8.59 -14.62
CA ARG A 109 -5.99 8.49 -14.18
C ARG A 109 -5.96 8.21 -12.69
N TYR A 110 -5.11 7.27 -12.27
CA TYR A 110 -5.05 6.84 -10.87
C TYR A 110 -3.59 6.75 -10.40
N ARG A 111 -3.38 7.01 -9.11
CA ARG A 111 -2.17 6.55 -8.40
C ARG A 111 -2.51 5.35 -7.53
N ILE A 112 -1.60 4.40 -7.50
CA ILE A 112 -1.61 3.22 -6.63
C ILE A 112 -0.39 3.33 -5.74
N CYS A 113 -0.57 3.23 -4.43
CA CYS A 113 0.48 3.46 -3.45
C CYS A 113 0.38 2.49 -2.29
N THR A 114 1.53 2.19 -1.71
CA THR A 114 1.63 1.55 -0.40
C THR A 114 1.77 2.58 0.71
N ILE A 115 1.41 2.19 1.92
CA ILE A 115 1.72 2.94 3.16
C ILE A 115 2.22 1.91 4.17
N VAL A 116 3.52 1.90 4.45
CA VAL A 116 4.14 0.97 5.39
C VAL A 116 3.96 1.46 6.82
N LEU A 117 3.36 0.62 7.65
CA LEU A 117 3.04 0.93 9.02
C LEU A 117 3.57 -0.15 9.95
N SER A 118 3.83 0.24 11.19
CA SER A 118 4.06 -0.69 12.29
C SER A 118 2.74 -1.37 12.73
N TYR A 119 2.86 -2.38 13.59
CA TYR A 119 1.74 -3.18 14.11
C TYR A 119 0.52 -2.35 14.58
N THR A 120 0.75 -1.23 15.26
CA THR A 120 -0.30 -0.32 15.77
C THR A 120 -0.54 0.90 14.89
N HIS A 121 -0.27 0.77 13.59
CA HIS A 121 -0.61 1.72 12.52
C HIS A 121 0.24 2.99 12.43
N GLN A 122 1.21 3.25 13.31
CA GLN A 122 2.09 4.42 13.13
C GLN A 122 3.03 4.24 11.93
N PRO A 123 3.33 5.33 11.19
CA PRO A 123 4.39 5.33 10.19
C PRO A 123 5.70 4.81 10.79
N ILE A 124 6.43 4.05 9.99
CA ILE A 124 7.65 3.40 10.50
C ILE A 124 8.84 4.35 10.53
N PHE A 125 9.61 4.26 11.61
CA PHE A 125 10.87 4.96 11.78
C PHE A 125 12.03 4.02 11.43
N MET A 126 12.94 4.50 10.59
CA MET A 126 14.11 3.74 10.14
C MET A 126 15.42 4.44 10.54
N PRO A 127 16.48 3.67 10.86
CA PRO A 127 17.64 4.17 11.60
C PRO A 127 18.59 5.09 10.81
N VAL A 128 18.34 5.35 9.52
CA VAL A 128 19.25 6.13 8.66
C VAL A 128 18.52 7.30 7.99
N SER A 129 19.08 8.51 8.09
CA SER A 129 18.50 9.70 7.48
C SER A 129 18.60 9.70 5.94
N LYS A 130 19.79 9.42 5.39
CA LYS A 130 20.03 9.30 3.94
C LYS A 130 19.63 7.91 3.44
N ARG A 131 18.38 7.79 2.99
CA ARG A 131 17.76 6.52 2.59
C ARG A 131 16.69 6.72 1.51
N GLY A 132 16.25 5.63 0.90
CA GLY A 132 15.04 5.62 0.06
C GLY A 132 13.73 5.70 0.85
N SER A 133 12.64 5.98 0.14
CA SER A 133 11.27 5.88 0.66
C SER A 133 10.94 4.45 1.06
N GLN A 134 10.12 4.28 2.10
CA GLN A 134 9.56 2.96 2.44
C GLN A 134 8.43 2.56 1.51
N ASP A 135 7.72 3.56 1.01
CA ASP A 135 6.55 3.44 0.18
C ASP A 135 6.87 3.60 -1.29
N ASP A 136 6.07 2.95 -2.13
CA ASP A 136 6.09 3.08 -3.57
C ASP A 136 4.74 3.58 -4.08
N CYS A 137 4.78 4.27 -5.22
CA CYS A 137 3.60 4.76 -5.92
C CYS A 137 3.80 4.64 -7.44
N ILE A 138 2.86 3.98 -8.11
CA ILE A 138 2.76 3.97 -9.57
C ILE A 138 1.52 4.73 -10.02
N ARG A 139 1.51 5.15 -11.28
CA ARG A 139 0.34 5.70 -11.96
C ARG A 139 -0.14 4.73 -13.02
N ILE A 140 -1.46 4.64 -13.18
CA ILE A 140 -2.10 3.86 -14.23
C ILE A 140 -3.21 4.66 -14.89
N THR A 141 -3.57 4.26 -16.11
CA THR A 141 -4.73 4.79 -16.82
C THR A 141 -5.78 3.70 -16.95
N VAL A 142 -7.04 4.03 -16.69
CA VAL A 142 -8.17 3.12 -16.87
C VAL A 142 -9.03 3.62 -18.04
N ARG A 143 -9.29 2.76 -19.04
CA ARG A 143 -10.15 3.07 -20.20
C ARG A 143 -10.77 1.82 -20.81
#